data_AF-A0A0D8IY41-F1
#
_entry.id   AF-A0A0D8IY41-F1
#
_cell.length_a   1.000
_cell.length_b   1.000
_cell.length_c   1.000
_cell.angle_alpha   90.00
_cell.angle_beta   90.00
_cell.angle_gamma   90.00
#
_symmetry.space_group_name_H-M   'P 1'
#
loop_
_entity.id
_entity.type
_entity.pdbx_description
1 polymer ?
#
loop_
_entity_poly.entity_id
_entity_poly.type
_entity_poly.pdbx_seq_one_letter_code
_entity_poly.pdbx_strand_id
1 'polypeptide(L)'
;MPDKEWTELVDRLYNHLFLDDWKRRYVDEGVLDGTQWELTVQLDKKRKREYYGSNMYPAYWKRLNKLFQPYMTEAEIPMDDKGAEGE
;
A
#
# COMPACT_ATOMS: atom_id res chain seq x y z
N MET A 1 -4.69 -24.99 4.50
CA MET A 1 -4.48 -23.93 5.49
C MET A 1 -3.89 -22.74 4.74
N PRO A 2 -4.29 -21.49 5.01
CA PRO A 2 -3.56 -20.38 4.42
C PRO A 2 -2.11 -20.44 4.88
N ASP A 3 -1.18 -20.15 3.99
CA ASP A 3 0.25 -20.20 4.29
C ASP A 3 0.57 -19.27 5.47
N LYS A 4 1.51 -19.67 6.32
CA LYS A 4 1.87 -18.91 7.52
C LYS A 4 2.30 -17.48 7.16
N GLU A 5 3.08 -17.34 6.09
CA GLU A 5 3.52 -16.04 5.56
C GLU A 5 2.35 -15.17 5.11
N TRP A 6 1.34 -15.77 4.45
CA TRP A 6 0.13 -15.05 4.05
C TRP A 6 -0.65 -14.53 5.27
N THR A 7 -0.77 -15.35 6.32
CA THR A 7 -1.47 -14.97 7.54
C THR A 7 -0.75 -13.84 8.27
N GLU A 8 0.57 -13.88 8.36
CA GLU A 8 1.39 -12.81 8.96
C GLU A 8 1.35 -11.51 8.13
N LEU A 9 1.31 -11.60 6.80
CA LEU A 9 1.16 -10.44 5.93
C LEU A 9 -0.20 -9.76 6.15
N VAL A 10 -1.28 -10.53 6.14
CA VAL A 10 -2.64 -10.02 6.39
C VAL A 10 -2.74 -9.39 7.78
N ASP A 11 -2.17 -10.03 8.81
CA ASP A 11 -2.11 -9.48 10.16
C ASP A 11 -1.44 -8.10 10.20
N ARG A 12 -0.27 -7.95 9.56
CA ARG A 12 0.41 -6.65 9.48
C ARG A 12 -0.41 -5.59 8.74
N LEU A 13 -1.09 -5.95 7.65
CA LEU A 13 -1.92 -5.02 6.89
C LEU A 13 -3.08 -4.47 7.73
N TYR A 14 -3.80 -5.33 8.46
CA TYR A 14 -5.00 -4.91 9.19
C TYR A 14 -4.70 -4.42 10.62
N ASN A 15 -3.79 -5.05 11.35
CA ASN A 15 -3.53 -4.74 12.76
C ASN A 15 -2.40 -3.72 12.98
N HIS A 16 -1.48 -3.56 12.03
CA HIS A 16 -0.34 -2.62 12.17
C HIS A 16 -0.42 -1.41 11.24
N LEU A 17 -1.04 -1.58 10.06
CA LEU A 17 -1.23 -0.49 9.09
C LEU A 17 -2.66 0.05 9.09
N PHE A 18 -3.57 -0.58 9.82
CA PHE A 18 -4.96 -0.14 10.00
C PHE A 18 -5.67 0.08 8.66
N LEU A 19 -5.51 -0.87 7.71
CA LEU A 19 -6.11 -0.76 6.37
C LEU A 19 -7.63 -0.51 6.42
N ASP A 20 -8.33 -0.99 7.44
CA ASP A 20 -9.75 -0.77 7.62
C ASP A 20 -10.12 0.70 7.83
N ASP A 21 -9.22 1.51 8.39
CA ASP A 21 -9.40 2.94 8.66
C ASP A 21 -8.97 3.83 7.48
N TRP A 22 -8.37 3.24 6.45
CA TRP A 22 -7.94 3.99 5.28
C TRP A 22 -9.15 4.49 4.48
N LYS A 23 -9.04 5.72 3.98
CA LYS A 23 -9.99 6.27 3.02
C LYS A 23 -9.79 5.55 1.68
N ARG A 24 -10.86 5.36 0.91
CA ARG A 24 -10.74 4.74 -0.41
C ARG A 24 -10.02 5.61 -1.44
N ARG A 25 -10.01 6.94 -1.24
CA ARG A 25 -9.47 7.94 -2.17
C ARG A 25 -8.58 8.93 -1.43
N TYR A 26 -7.35 9.08 -1.91
CA TYR A 26 -6.36 10.07 -1.46
C TYR A 26 -5.90 10.92 -2.66
N VAL A 27 -6.60 11.99 -2.99
CA VAL A 27 -6.26 12.82 -4.16
C VAL A 27 -5.97 14.24 -3.71
N ASP A 28 -4.78 14.72 -4.07
CA ASP A 28 -4.42 16.14 -4.03
C ASP A 28 -4.51 16.72 -5.45
N GLU A 29 -5.51 17.57 -5.68
CA GLU A 29 -5.78 18.20 -6.97
C GLU A 29 -4.83 19.38 -7.26
N GLY A 30 -4.03 19.81 -6.27
CA GLY A 30 -3.07 20.90 -6.41
C GLY A 30 -1.77 20.52 -7.14
N VAL A 31 -1.53 19.22 -7.34
CA VAL A 31 -0.30 18.71 -7.96
C VAL A 31 -0.62 18.06 -9.30
N LEU A 32 -0.22 18.75 -10.39
CA LEU A 32 -0.52 18.38 -11.77
C LEU A 32 0.33 17.21 -12.30
N ASP A 33 1.52 16.99 -11.76
CA ASP A 33 2.41 15.93 -12.20
C ASP A 33 3.15 15.33 -11.00
N GLY A 34 2.71 14.15 -10.56
CA GLY A 34 3.33 13.46 -9.45
C GLY A 34 2.84 12.02 -9.32
N THR A 35 3.14 11.38 -8.20
CA THR A 35 2.99 9.94 -8.05
C THR A 35 1.53 9.53 -7.88
N GLN A 36 1.13 8.59 -8.73
CA GLN A 36 -0.13 7.86 -8.62
C GLN A 36 0.12 6.49 -8.03
N TRP A 37 -0.81 6.00 -7.20
CA TRP A 37 -0.72 4.67 -6.61
C TRP A 37 -2.10 4.04 -6.46
N GLU A 38 -2.13 2.71 -6.54
CA GLU A 38 -3.30 1.88 -6.28
C GLU A 38 -2.88 0.70 -5.40
N LEU A 39 -3.71 0.39 -4.40
CA LEU A 39 -3.59 -0.81 -3.58
C LEU A 39 -4.90 -1.58 -3.64
N THR A 40 -4.84 -2.77 -4.21
CA THR A 40 -5.97 -3.70 -4.29
C THR A 40 -5.66 -4.96 -3.48
N VAL A 41 -6.42 -5.19 -2.41
CA VAL A 41 -6.29 -6.37 -1.53
C VAL A 41 -7.47 -7.29 -1.75
N GLN A 42 -7.20 -8.49 -2.25
CA GLN A 42 -8.21 -9.54 -2.45
C GLN A 42 -7.96 -10.70 -1.49
N LEU A 43 -8.77 -10.79 -0.42
CA LEU A 43 -8.64 -11.83 0.60
C LEU A 43 -9.39 -13.11 0.22
N ASP A 44 -10.56 -12.96 -0.41
CA ASP A 44 -11.32 -14.06 -1.00
C ASP A 44 -12.15 -13.57 -2.19
N LYS A 45 -12.94 -14.45 -2.81
CA LYS A 45 -13.78 -14.11 -3.98
C LYS A 45 -14.82 -13.00 -3.72
N LYS A 46 -15.13 -12.68 -2.45
CA LYS A 46 -16.13 -11.68 -2.04
C LYS A 46 -15.54 -10.51 -1.25
N ARG A 47 -14.36 -10.65 -0.66
CA ARG A 47 -13.66 -9.64 0.14
C ARG A 47 -12.53 -9.03 -0.67
N LYS A 48 -12.87 -7.95 -1.37
CA LYS A 48 -11.95 -7.07 -2.10
C LYS A 48 -11.98 -5.69 -1.46
N ARG A 49 -10.81 -5.09 -1.23
CA ARG A 49 -10.67 -3.68 -0.86
C ARG A 49 -9.75 -2.99 -1.85
N GLU A 50 -10.18 -1.82 -2.30
CA GLU A 50 -9.48 -1.00 -3.29
C GLU A 50 -9.24 0.38 -2.68
N TYR A 51 -8.01 0.83 -2.79
CA TYR A 51 -7.54 2.13 -2.35
C TYR A 51 -6.72 2.75 -3.45
N TYR A 52 -6.87 4.04 -3.69
CA TYR A 52 -6.07 4.74 -4.68
C TYR A 52 -5.74 6.14 -4.23
N GLY A 53 -4.65 6.66 -4.78
CA GLY A 53 -4.30 8.05 -4.59
C GLY A 53 -3.47 8.65 -5.71
N SER A 54 -3.49 9.98 -5.71
CA SER A 54 -2.70 10.84 -6.57
C SER A 54 -2.12 11.92 -5.69
N ASN A 55 -0.79 11.90 -5.51
CA ASN A 55 -0.02 12.89 -4.74
C ASN A 55 -0.37 12.98 -3.24
N MET A 56 -1.26 12.14 -2.74
CA MET A 56 -1.63 12.06 -1.33
C MET A 56 -1.56 10.60 -0.87
N TYR A 57 -1.10 10.40 0.36
CA TYR A 57 -0.80 9.07 0.89
C TYR A 57 -1.47 8.85 2.25
N PRO A 58 -1.89 7.61 2.54
CA PRO A 58 -2.45 7.24 3.84
C PRO A 58 -1.39 7.29 4.94
N ALA A 59 -1.87 7.31 6.18
CA ALA A 59 -1.01 7.06 7.33
C ALA A 59 -0.28 5.72 7.16
N TYR A 60 1.00 5.68 7.56
CA TYR A 60 1.85 4.49 7.45
C TYR A 60 2.19 4.04 6.02
N TRP A 61 1.98 4.86 4.98
CA TRP A 61 2.40 4.56 3.60
C TRP A 61 3.86 4.10 3.50
N LYS A 62 4.80 4.80 4.15
CA LYS A 62 6.22 4.41 4.19
C LYS A 62 6.44 3.02 4.80
N ARG A 63 5.61 2.60 5.77
CA ARG A 63 5.68 1.27 6.37
C ARG A 63 5.09 0.19 5.45
N LEU A 64 4.04 0.52 4.70
CA LEU A 64 3.51 -0.34 3.64
C LEU A 64 4.60 -0.62 2.59
N ASN A 65 5.27 0.41 2.07
CA ASN A 65 6.34 0.22 1.07
C ASN A 65 7.48 -0.65 1.61
N LYS A 66 7.90 -0.44 2.86
CA LYS A 66 8.90 -1.31 3.51
C LYS A 66 8.42 -2.75 3.70
N LEU A 67 7.12 -2.96 3.94
CA LEU A 67 6.53 -4.30 4.05
C LEU A 67 6.57 -5.02 2.70
N PHE A 68 6.32 -4.30 1.59
CA PHE A 68 6.31 -4.88 0.24
C PHE A 68 7.68 -4.94 -0.45
N GLN A 69 8.67 -4.17 0.03
CA GLN A 69 10.04 -4.15 -0.47
C GLN A 69 10.64 -5.53 -0.79
N PRO A 70 10.62 -6.53 0.11
CA PRO A 70 11.22 -7.83 -0.20
C PRO A 70 10.54 -8.51 -1.40
N TYR A 71 9.21 -8.41 -1.51
CA TYR A 71 8.44 -8.99 -2.61
C TYR A 71 8.68 -8.27 -3.94
N MET A 72 8.88 -6.95 -3.92
CA MET A 72 9.22 -6.17 -5.11
C MET A 72 10.62 -6.51 -5.63
N THR A 73 11.59 -6.65 -4.71
CA THR A 73 12.94 -7.09 -5.05
C THR A 73 12.94 -8.50 -5.64
N GLU A 74 12.18 -9.42 -5.06
CA GLU A 74 12.03 -10.80 -5.57
C GLU A 74 11.39 -10.81 -6.96
N ALA A 75 10.42 -9.93 -7.21
CA ALA A 75 9.77 -9.79 -8.51
C ALA A 75 10.62 -9.01 -9.54
N GLU A 76 11.86 -8.62 -9.21
CA GLU A 76 12.74 -7.79 -10.03
C GLU A 76 12.10 -6.45 -10.45
N ILE A 77 11.15 -5.95 -9.64
CA ILE A 77 10.49 -4.67 -9.87
C ILE A 77 11.37 -3.58 -9.27
N PRO A 78 11.84 -2.60 -10.08
CA PRO A 78 12.59 -1.48 -9.55
C PRO A 78 11.68 -0.66 -8.62
N MET A 79 12.13 -0.44 -7.39
CA MET A 79 11.45 0.51 -6.52
C MET A 79 11.96 1.91 -6.79
N ASP A 80 11.05 2.81 -7.16
CA ASP A 80 11.32 4.24 -7.25
C ASP A 80 11.56 4.81 -5.83
N ASP A 81 12.81 5.17 -5.55
CA ASP A 81 13.27 5.78 -4.28
C ASP A 81 12.73 7.20 -4.04
N LYS A 82 11.94 7.77 -4.98
CA LYS A 82 11.51 9.18 -4.97
C LYS A 82 10.46 9.57 -3.92
N GLY A 83 10.15 8.69 -2.98
CA GLY A 83 9.03 8.85 -2.06
C GLY A 83 9.35 9.33 -0.64
N ALA A 84 10.32 10.21 -0.40
CA ALA A 84 10.53 10.80 0.94
C ALA A 84 11.47 12.03 1.02
N GLU A 85 11.24 13.11 0.27
CA GLU A 85 11.68 14.44 0.74
C GLU A 85 10.46 15.35 0.83
N GLY A 86 10.15 15.77 2.06
CA GLY A 86 8.93 16.47 2.43
C GLY A 86 8.72 16.29 3.93
N GLU A 87 9.59 16.95 4.71
CA GLU A 87 9.35 17.30 6.11
C GLU A 87 8.23 18.35 6.22
#